data_AF-A0A420ESH3-F1
#
_entry.id   AF-A0A420ESH3-F1
#
_cell.length_a   1.000
_cell.length_b   1.000
_cell.length_c   1.000
_cell.angle_alpha   90.00
_cell.angle_beta   90.00
_cell.angle_gamma   90.00
#
_symmetry.space_group_name_H-M   'P 1'
#
loop_
_entity.id
_entity.type
_entity.pdbx_description
1 polymer ?
#
loop_
_entity_poly.entity_id
_entity_poly.type
_entity_poly.pdbx_seq_one_letter_code
_entity_poly.pdbx_strand_id
1 'polypeptide(L)'
;MADSSTLTIAAAQPPVTCDAALNGAAVRALMRRAHQHGAQLVQFPEGALSGYAGQAKDHFAGWNIDRTSLRQELDHTAALAGELGLWVILGTNHRLGGGHRPHNSCT
;
A
#
# COMPACT_ATOMS: atom_id res chain seq x y z
N MET A 1 22.64 -23.57 -2.36
CA MET A 1 21.36 -23.70 -1.64
C MET A 1 21.22 -22.44 -0.81
N ALA A 2 20.17 -21.65 -1.01
CA ALA A 2 19.92 -20.48 -0.17
C ALA A 2 19.62 -20.98 1.26
N ASP A 3 20.23 -20.34 2.25
CA ASP A 3 20.04 -20.66 3.65
C ASP A 3 18.59 -20.41 4.06
N SER A 4 17.90 -21.44 4.57
CA SER A 4 16.48 -21.38 4.97
C SER A 4 16.25 -20.55 6.23
N SER A 5 17.29 -20.03 6.90
CA SER A 5 17.16 -19.14 8.05
C SER A 5 17.17 -17.64 7.73
N THR A 6 17.40 -17.23 6.48
CA THR A 6 17.48 -15.79 6.14
C THR A 6 16.25 -15.32 5.37
N LEU A 7 15.63 -14.23 5.84
CA LEU A 7 14.52 -13.55 5.16
C LEU A 7 15.00 -12.22 4.56
N THR A 8 14.90 -12.08 3.24
CA THR A 8 15.24 -10.81 2.56
C THR A 8 14.03 -9.88 2.54
N ILE A 9 14.18 -8.70 3.13
CA ILE A 9 13.12 -7.70 3.25
C ILE A 9 13.50 -6.44 2.46
N ALA A 10 12.57 -5.93 1.65
CA ALA A 10 12.67 -4.62 1.02
C ALA A 10 11.84 -3.59 1.79
N ALA A 11 12.45 -2.49 2.23
CA ALA A 11 11.72 -1.30 2.66
C ALA A 11 11.56 -0.37 1.46
N ALA A 12 10.32 -0.06 1.08
CA ALA A 12 10.02 0.64 -0.15
C ALA A 12 9.25 1.94 0.14
N GLN A 13 9.76 3.06 -0.39
CA GLN A 13 9.16 4.38 -0.23
C GLN A 13 8.57 4.87 -1.56
N PRO A 14 7.25 4.78 -1.77
CA PRO A 14 6.59 5.34 -2.93
C PRO A 14 6.36 6.86 -2.73
N PRO A 15 6.14 7.62 -3.81
CA PRO A 15 5.47 8.91 -3.69
C PRO A 15 4.09 8.69 -3.05
N VAL A 16 3.72 9.55 -2.11
CA VAL A 16 2.41 9.50 -1.43
C VAL A 16 1.59 10.69 -1.86
N THR A 17 0.51 10.44 -2.59
CA THR A 17 -0.41 11.45 -3.13
C THR A 17 -1.84 11.22 -2.60
N CYS A 18 -2.78 12.10 -2.97
CA CYS A 18 -4.21 11.90 -2.71
C CYS A 18 -4.91 11.00 -3.76
N ASP A 19 -4.18 10.55 -4.78
CA ASP A 19 -4.69 9.69 -5.85
C ASP A 19 -4.25 8.23 -5.62
N ALA A 20 -5.24 7.38 -5.30
CA ALA A 20 -4.98 5.97 -5.03
C ALA A 20 -4.43 5.22 -6.25
N ALA A 21 -4.80 5.62 -7.48
CA ALA A 21 -4.32 4.96 -8.69
C ALA A 21 -2.85 5.27 -8.96
N LEU A 22 -2.43 6.53 -8.77
CA LEU A 22 -1.01 6.90 -8.87
C LEU A 22 -0.17 6.20 -7.81
N ASN A 23 -0.67 6.18 -6.57
CA ASN A 23 -0.01 5.50 -5.46
C ASN A 23 0.10 3.99 -5.70
N GLY A 24 -0.99 3.34 -6.11
CA GLY A 24 -1.03 1.91 -6.35
C GLY A 24 -0.15 1.47 -7.53
N ALA A 25 -0.08 2.27 -8.60
CA ALA A 25 0.88 2.04 -9.68
C ALA A 25 2.33 2.08 -9.18
N ALA A 26 2.68 3.07 -8.34
CA ALA A 26 4.02 3.17 -7.77
C ALA A 26 4.35 2.02 -6.81
N VAL A 27 3.40 1.61 -5.96
CA VAL A 27 3.51 0.44 -5.07
C VAL A 27 3.81 -0.82 -5.89
N ARG A 28 3.01 -1.10 -6.92
CA ARG A 28 3.21 -2.29 -7.77
C ARG A 28 4.53 -2.27 -8.52
N ALA A 29 5.00 -1.12 -8.99
CA ALA A 29 6.32 -0.99 -9.60
C ALA A 29 7.45 -1.33 -8.62
N LEU A 30 7.33 -0.87 -7.37
CA LEU A 30 8.30 -1.18 -6.31
C LEU A 30 8.25 -2.66 -5.89
N MET A 31 7.06 -3.30 -5.89
CA MET A 31 6.95 -4.75 -5.66
C MET A 31 7.69 -5.56 -6.71
N ARG A 32 7.52 -5.23 -8.00
CA ARG A 32 8.25 -5.89 -9.10
C ARG A 32 9.76 -5.71 -8.94
N ARG A 33 10.22 -4.51 -8.57
CA ARG A 33 11.64 -4.25 -8.29
C ARG A 33 12.16 -5.05 -7.09
N ALA A 34 11.39 -5.10 -5.99
CA ALA A 34 11.77 -5.88 -4.81
C ALA A 34 11.91 -7.37 -5.13
N HIS A 35 10.96 -7.94 -5.88
CA HIS A 35 11.05 -9.32 -6.36
C HIS A 35 12.29 -9.57 -7.23
N GLN A 36 12.60 -8.66 -8.17
CA GLN A 36 13.80 -8.76 -9.02
C GLN A 36 15.11 -8.76 -8.21
N HIS A 37 15.11 -8.13 -7.03
CA HIS A 37 16.24 -8.14 -6.10
C HIS A 37 16.20 -9.30 -5.10
N GLY A 38 15.29 -10.26 -5.26
CA GLY A 38 15.20 -11.45 -4.41
C GLY A 38 14.56 -11.20 -3.04
N ALA A 39 13.81 -10.12 -2.87
CA ALA A 39 13.04 -9.91 -1.65
C ALA A 39 11.94 -10.98 -1.53
N GLN A 40 11.64 -11.37 -0.29
CA GLN A 40 10.53 -12.25 0.07
C GLN A 40 9.40 -11.47 0.73
N LEU A 41 9.72 -10.32 1.32
CA LEU A 41 8.77 -9.39 1.92
C LEU A 41 9.08 -7.96 1.48
N VAL A 42 8.06 -7.16 1.20
CA VAL A 42 8.18 -5.72 0.99
C VAL A 42 7.29 -4.95 1.97
N GLN A 43 7.86 -3.96 2.62
CA GLN A 43 7.18 -3.07 3.57
C GLN A 43 7.05 -1.68 2.97
N PHE A 44 5.83 -1.14 3.00
CA PHE A 44 5.50 0.23 2.62
C PHE A 44 5.16 1.09 3.84
N PRO A 45 5.34 2.42 3.78
CA PRO A 45 4.97 3.32 4.86
C PRO A 45 3.44 3.40 5.06
N GLU A 46 3.03 3.95 6.19
CA GLU A 46 1.63 4.29 6.45
C GLU A 46 1.08 5.20 5.32
N GLY A 47 -0.18 4.98 4.95
CA GLY A 47 -0.88 5.78 3.94
C GLY A 47 -0.28 5.67 2.54
N ALA A 48 0.65 4.74 2.30
CA ALA A 48 1.29 4.55 1.00
C ALA A 48 0.29 4.39 -0.15
N LEU A 49 -0.87 3.80 0.11
CA LEU A 49 -1.93 3.67 -0.90
C LEU A 49 -2.96 4.80 -0.84
N SER A 50 -3.43 5.16 0.35
CA SER A 50 -4.55 6.10 0.52
C SER A 50 -4.17 7.58 0.57
N GLY A 51 -2.88 7.89 0.72
CA GLY A 51 -2.44 9.23 1.08
C GLY A 51 -2.78 9.61 2.54
N TYR A 52 -2.42 10.84 2.89
CA TYR A 52 -2.72 11.45 4.19
C TYR A 52 -3.70 12.62 4.01
N ALA A 53 -4.69 12.73 4.91
CA ALA A 53 -5.58 13.89 5.00
C ALA A 53 -4.81 15.22 5.16
N GLY A 54 -3.63 15.19 5.79
CA GLY A 54 -2.81 16.35 6.07
C GLY A 54 -2.03 16.94 4.89
N GLN A 55 -2.09 16.35 3.69
CA GLN A 55 -1.60 17.02 2.47
C GLN A 55 -2.65 18.02 1.91
N ALA A 56 -3.92 17.89 2.35
CA ALA A 56 -5.02 18.83 2.10
C ALA A 56 -5.38 19.59 3.40
N LYS A 57 -4.36 20.14 4.08
CA LYS A 57 -4.38 20.60 5.47
C LYS A 57 -5.43 21.67 5.81
N ASP A 58 -6.00 22.36 4.82
CA ASP A 58 -6.84 23.52 5.11
C ASP A 58 -8.25 23.17 5.56
N HIS A 59 -8.78 21.97 5.30
CA HIS A 59 -10.05 21.53 5.87
C HIS A 59 -10.13 19.99 5.90
N PHE A 60 -10.26 19.39 7.08
CA PHE A 60 -10.76 18.00 7.19
C PHE A 60 -12.14 17.82 6.52
N ALA A 61 -12.85 18.92 6.23
CA ALA A 61 -14.02 18.96 5.36
C ALA A 61 -13.58 18.90 3.89
N GLY A 62 -13.31 17.70 3.39
CA GLY A 62 -12.91 17.52 1.99
C GLY A 62 -12.07 16.29 1.69
N TRP A 63 -11.74 15.47 2.69
CA TRP A 63 -11.03 14.21 2.47
C TRP A 63 -11.94 13.18 1.78
N ASN A 64 -12.10 13.34 0.48
CA ASN A 64 -12.85 12.44 -0.39
C ASN A 64 -11.87 11.46 -1.06
N ILE A 65 -11.48 10.43 -0.33
CA ILE A 65 -10.78 9.29 -0.94
C ILE A 65 -11.79 8.57 -1.82
N ASP A 66 -11.46 8.39 -3.10
CA ASP A 66 -12.17 7.46 -3.98
C ASP A 66 -11.96 6.03 -3.44
N ARG A 67 -12.98 5.55 -2.75
CA ARG A 67 -12.98 4.23 -2.09
C ARG A 67 -12.99 3.09 -3.07
N THR A 68 -13.64 3.28 -4.21
CA THR A 68 -13.72 2.27 -5.25
C THR A 68 -12.33 2.08 -5.85
N SER A 69 -11.66 3.19 -6.17
CA SER A 69 -10.26 3.17 -6.63
C SER A 69 -9.35 2.55 -5.58
N LEU A 70 -9.46 2.94 -4.30
CA LEU A 70 -8.63 2.36 -3.24
C LEU A 70 -8.81 0.84 -3.11
N ARG A 71 -10.05 0.35 -3.21
CA ARG A 71 -10.32 -1.09 -3.14
C ARG A 71 -9.77 -1.84 -4.34
N GLN A 72 -9.96 -1.30 -5.54
CA GLN A 72 -9.40 -1.87 -6.77
C GLN A 72 -7.88 -1.98 -6.68
N GLU A 73 -7.21 -0.93 -6.18
CA GLU A 73 -5.76 -0.93 -6.06
C GLU A 73 -5.25 -1.89 -4.98
N LEU A 74 -6.02 -2.14 -3.91
CA LEU A 74 -5.73 -3.21 -2.95
C LEU A 74 -5.87 -4.59 -3.60
N ASP A 75 -6.95 -4.84 -4.34
CA ASP A 75 -7.19 -6.12 -5.00
C ASP A 75 -6.10 -6.39 -6.08
N HIS A 76 -5.71 -5.37 -6.86
CA HIS A 76 -4.59 -5.43 -7.80
C HIS A 76 -3.25 -5.72 -7.10
N THR A 77 -3.02 -5.12 -5.93
CA THR A 77 -1.81 -5.34 -5.14
C THR A 77 -1.77 -6.77 -4.60
N ALA A 78 -2.89 -7.28 -4.10
CA ALA A 78 -3.00 -8.65 -3.59
C ALA A 78 -2.78 -9.69 -4.69
N ALA A 79 -3.39 -9.48 -5.87
CA ALA A 79 -3.16 -10.34 -7.04
C ALA A 79 -1.68 -10.37 -7.42
N LEU A 80 -1.04 -9.20 -7.48
CA LEU A 80 0.38 -9.08 -7.79
C LEU A 80 1.28 -9.77 -6.76
N ALA A 81 0.95 -9.65 -5.47
CA ALA A 81 1.68 -10.31 -4.40
C ALA A 81 1.67 -11.84 -4.59
N GLY A 82 0.52 -12.40 -4.96
CA GLY A 82 0.36 -13.81 -5.30
C GLY A 82 1.17 -14.23 -6.53
N GLU A 83 1.16 -13.43 -7.61
CA GLU A 83 1.96 -13.69 -8.82
C GLU A 83 3.46 -13.71 -8.54
N LEU A 84 3.93 -12.84 -7.63
CA LEU A 84 5.35 -12.68 -7.32
C LEU A 84 5.84 -13.61 -6.19
N GLY A 85 4.93 -14.30 -5.49
CA GLY A 85 5.25 -15.02 -4.26
C GLY A 85 5.83 -14.10 -3.18
N LEU A 86 5.39 -12.83 -3.14
CA LEU A 86 5.86 -11.81 -2.22
C LEU A 86 4.88 -11.62 -1.06
N TRP A 87 5.38 -11.50 0.15
CA TRP A 87 4.64 -10.91 1.26
C TRP A 87 4.67 -9.39 1.16
N VAL A 88 3.53 -8.74 1.37
CA VAL A 88 3.39 -7.29 1.25
C VAL A 88 2.78 -6.75 2.53
N ILE A 89 3.41 -5.73 3.11
CA ILE A 89 2.84 -4.94 4.20
C ILE A 89 2.54 -3.56 3.62
N LEU A 90 1.26 -3.22 3.45
CA LEU A 90 0.83 -1.97 2.84
C LEU A 90 0.00 -1.12 3.81
N GLY A 91 0.45 0.11 4.05
CA GLY A 91 -0.30 1.08 4.83
C GLY A 91 -1.43 1.72 4.02
N THR A 92 -2.65 1.65 4.53
CA THR A 92 -3.83 2.27 3.90
C THR A 92 -4.88 2.70 4.93
N ASN A 93 -5.70 3.67 4.57
CA ASN A 93 -6.89 4.01 5.34
C ASN A 93 -7.99 2.96 5.11
N HIS A 94 -8.49 2.36 6.19
CA HIS A 94 -9.63 1.45 6.16
C HIS A 94 -10.78 1.97 7.05
N ARG A 95 -11.99 2.11 6.48
CA ARG A 95 -13.20 2.42 7.29
C ARG A 95 -13.94 1.13 7.59
N LEU A 96 -14.19 0.85 8.87
CA LEU A 96 -15.15 -0.19 9.27
C LEU A 96 -16.56 0.29 8.92
N GLY A 97 -17.44 -0.61 8.46
CA GLY A 97 -18.83 -0.27 8.11
C GLY A 97 -19.61 0.37 9.28
N GLY A 98 -20.81 0.90 8.99
CA GLY A 98 -21.73 1.36 10.05
C GLY A 98 -21.61 2.82 10.50
N GLY A 99 -20.98 3.70 9.72
CA GLY A 99 -20.89 5.13 10.08
C GLY A 99 -19.67 5.49 10.96
N HIS A 100 -18.76 4.55 11.20
CA HIS A 100 -17.60 4.74 12.08
C HIS A 100 -16.49 5.55 11.43
N ARG A 101 -15.63 6.22 12.20
CA ARG A 101 -14.48 6.96 11.64
C ARG A 101 -13.52 6.01 10.90
N PRO A 102 -12.78 6.49 9.89
CA PRO A 102 -11.68 5.72 9.31
C PRO A 102 -10.64 5.32 10.37
N HIS A 103 -10.05 4.14 10.22
CA HIS A 103 -8.93 3.65 11.02
C HIS A 103 -7.71 3.52 10.11
N ASN A 104 -6.54 3.80 10.65
CA ASN A 104 -5.30 3.41 10.01
C ASN A 104 -5.11 1.89 10.19
N SER A 105 -4.83 1.16 9.13
CA SER A 105 -4.63 -0.28 9.15
C SER A 105 -3.49 -0.68 8.21
N CYS A 106 -2.68 -1.64 8.66
CA CYS A 106 -1.70 -2.33 7.82
C CYS A 106 -2.31 -3.66 7.39
N THR A 107 -2.33 -3.95 6.08
CA THR A 107 -2.81 -5.23 5.55
C THR A 107 -1.81 -5.74 4.52
#